data_AF-A0A968VMS2-F1
#
_entry.id   AF-A0A968VMS2-F1
#
_cell.length_a   1.000
_cell.length_b   1.000
_cell.length_c   1.000
_cell.angle_alpha   90.00
_cell.angle_beta   90.00
_cell.angle_gamma   90.00
#
_symmetry.space_group_name_H-M   'P 1'
#
loop_
_entity.id
_entity.type
_entity.pdbx_description
1 polymer ?
#
loop_
_entity_poly.entity_id
_entity_poly.type
_entity_poly.pdbx_seq_one_letter_code
_entity_poly.pdbx_strand_id
1 'polypeptide(L)'
;MLHYGILHIGLNMLGLMVLAPTVEKALGLWRYGLVYWGSGILSMGMLTAFWAWGLTEVDLVVGASGSIMGLVGSTAAILLWAWLRRGSGLAQKQLRWVGLLVVLQTAFDLSTPEVSFAGHAGGLVAGFLLTTLLLFWQEGSQASPQSES
;
A
#
# COMPACT_ATOMS: atom_id res chain seq x y z
N MET A 1 15.45 -3.14 -21.21
CA MET A 1 15.72 -2.16 -20.13
C MET A 1 15.01 -0.81 -20.33
N LEU A 2 15.23 -0.03 -21.40
CA LEU A 2 14.52 1.27 -21.59
C LEU A 2 12.99 1.18 -21.77
N HIS A 3 12.50 0.19 -22.53
CA HIS A 3 11.05 -0.02 -22.71
C HIS A 3 10.36 -0.46 -21.41
N TYR A 4 11.05 -1.25 -20.57
CA TYR A 4 10.58 -1.65 -19.25
C TYR A 4 10.54 -0.41 -18.33
N GLY A 5 11.58 0.42 -18.31
CA GLY A 5 11.61 1.64 -17.50
C GLY A 5 10.43 2.60 -17.76
N ILE A 6 10.10 2.88 -19.03
CA ILE A 6 8.98 3.78 -19.37
C ILE A 6 7.63 3.17 -19.00
N LEU A 7 7.41 1.89 -19.32
CA LEU A 7 6.18 1.20 -18.97
C LEU A 7 6.00 1.12 -17.45
N HIS A 8 7.07 0.84 -16.70
CA HIS A 8 7.06 0.78 -15.24
C HIS A 8 6.70 2.12 -14.61
N ILE A 9 7.29 3.21 -15.11
CA ILE A 9 6.94 4.56 -14.67
C ILE A 9 5.47 4.86 -15.00
N GLY A 10 5.02 4.54 -16.23
CA GLY A 10 3.63 4.72 -16.65
C GLY A 10 2.65 3.96 -15.75
N LEU A 11 2.94 2.72 -15.40
CA LEU A 11 2.13 1.91 -14.49
C LEU A 11 2.13 2.46 -13.06
N ASN A 12 3.28 2.91 -12.55
CA ASN A 12 3.34 3.57 -11.24
C ASN A 12 2.51 4.85 -11.20
N MET A 13 2.58 5.69 -12.24
CA MET A 13 1.77 6.92 -12.33
C MET A 13 0.29 6.62 -12.46
N LEU A 14 -0.08 5.58 -13.22
CA LEU A 14 -1.47 5.11 -13.28
C LEU A 14 -1.94 4.61 -11.91
N GLY A 15 -1.11 3.84 -11.22
CA GLY A 15 -1.37 3.37 -9.85
C GLY A 15 -1.61 4.52 -8.88
N LEU A 16 -0.77 5.55 -8.91
CA LEU A 16 -0.98 6.79 -8.14
C LEU A 16 -2.31 7.44 -8.48
N MET A 17 -2.59 7.65 -9.76
CA MET A 17 -3.80 8.34 -10.21
C MET A 17 -5.07 7.62 -9.76
N VAL A 18 -5.07 6.29 -9.72
CA VAL A 18 -6.23 5.48 -9.34
C VAL A 18 -6.35 5.33 -7.82
N LEU A 19 -5.25 5.08 -7.11
CA LEU A 19 -5.28 4.72 -5.69
C LEU A 19 -5.20 5.93 -4.76
N ALA A 20 -4.43 6.96 -5.11
CA ALA A 20 -4.22 8.12 -4.26
C ALA A 20 -5.53 8.81 -3.86
N PRO A 21 -6.51 9.05 -4.77
CA PRO A 21 -7.77 9.71 -4.39
C PRO A 21 -8.56 8.94 -3.32
N THR A 22 -8.53 7.60 -3.36
CA THR A 22 -9.23 6.76 -2.39
C THR A 22 -8.60 6.89 -1.00
N VAL A 23 -7.27 6.84 -0.93
CA VAL A 23 -6.52 6.91 0.34
C VAL A 23 -6.56 8.34 0.90
N GLU A 24 -6.37 9.36 0.06
CA GLU A 24 -6.43 10.76 0.44
C GLU A 24 -7.82 11.14 0.97
N LYS A 25 -8.90 10.71 0.30
CA LYS A 25 -10.26 10.96 0.78
C LYS A 25 -10.54 10.32 2.13
N ALA A 26 -9.95 9.15 2.41
CA ALA A 26 -10.14 8.45 3.66
C ALA A 26 -9.32 9.02 4.82
N LEU A 27 -8.10 9.51 4.55
CA LEU A 27 -7.15 9.89 5.59
C LEU A 27 -6.85 11.39 5.66
N GLY A 28 -7.07 12.14 4.59
CA GLY A 28 -6.58 13.49 4.35
C GLY A 28 -5.15 13.52 3.80
N LEU A 29 -4.78 14.64 3.19
CA LEU A 29 -3.52 14.83 2.45
C LEU A 29 -2.27 14.46 3.25
N TRP A 30 -2.15 14.95 4.49
CA TRP A 30 -0.96 14.74 5.32
C TRP A 30 -0.75 13.27 5.68
N ARG A 31 -1.83 12.58 6.06
CA ARG A 31 -1.79 11.16 6.43
C ARG A 31 -1.57 10.28 5.20
N TYR A 32 -2.15 10.65 4.05
CA TYR A 32 -1.83 10.04 2.76
C TYR A 32 -0.32 10.14 2.46
N GLY A 33 0.27 11.33 2.62
CA GLY A 33 1.71 11.53 2.42
C GLY A 33 2.54 10.62 3.34
N LEU A 34 2.20 10.54 4.62
CA LEU A 34 2.88 9.64 5.57
C LEU A 34 2.79 8.17 5.15
N VAL A 35 1.62 7.73 4.69
CA VAL A 35 1.43 6.36 4.21
C VAL A 35 2.25 6.11 2.94
N TYR A 36 2.23 7.02 1.98
CA TYR A 36 2.94 6.87 0.70
C TYR A 36 4.46 6.80 0.89
N TRP A 37 5.03 7.77 1.63
CA TRP A 37 6.46 7.81 1.90
C TRP A 37 6.90 6.71 2.87
N GLY A 38 6.12 6.49 3.94
CA GLY A 38 6.39 5.45 4.93
C GLY A 38 6.39 4.04 4.33
N SER A 39 5.45 3.74 3.43
CA SER A 39 5.40 2.45 2.74
C SER A 39 6.60 2.25 1.81
N GLY A 40 7.03 3.30 1.09
CA GLY A 40 8.23 3.24 0.25
C GLY A 40 9.51 2.98 1.04
N ILE A 41 9.68 3.68 2.18
CA ILE A 41 10.82 3.49 3.07
C ILE A 41 10.84 2.08 3.66
N LEU A 42 9.70 1.60 4.16
CA LEU A 42 9.60 0.25 4.76
C LEU A 42 9.78 -0.85 3.70
N SER A 43 9.23 -0.66 2.50
CA SER A 43 9.48 -1.51 1.33
C SER A 43 10.98 -1.62 1.04
N MET A 44 11.68 -0.48 0.95
CA MET A 44 13.11 -0.44 0.69
C MET A 44 13.92 -1.08 1.83
N GLY A 45 13.50 -0.89 3.08
CA GLY A 45 14.11 -1.54 4.24
C GLY A 45 13.99 -3.06 4.17
N MET A 46 12.81 -3.58 3.82
CA MET A 46 12.59 -5.02 3.64
C MET A 46 13.41 -5.59 2.48
N LEU A 47 13.45 -4.89 1.35
CA LEU A 47 14.30 -5.27 0.22
C LEU A 47 15.77 -5.35 0.62
N THR A 48 16.27 -4.33 1.32
CA THR A 48 17.68 -4.26 1.76
C THR A 48 18.01 -5.37 2.75
N ALA A 49 17.08 -5.71 3.65
CA ALA A 49 17.26 -6.82 4.60
C ALA A 49 17.35 -8.18 3.89
N PHE A 50 16.51 -8.42 2.88
CA PHE A 50 16.56 -9.66 2.10
C PHE A 50 17.83 -9.73 1.24
N TRP A 51 18.29 -8.61 0.69
CA TRP A 51 19.57 -8.55 -0.03
C TRP A 51 20.75 -8.85 0.89
N ALA A 52 20.75 -8.32 2.12
CA ALA A 52 21.79 -8.61 3.10
C ALA A 52 21.86 -10.11 3.49
N TRP A 53 20.76 -10.85 3.30
CA TRP A 53 20.70 -12.31 3.46
C TRP A 53 20.96 -13.10 2.17
N GLY A 54 21.28 -12.43 1.07
CA GLY A 54 21.54 -13.06 -0.23
C GLY A 54 20.28 -13.66 -0.88
N LEU A 55 19.09 -13.18 -0.50
CA LEU A 55 17.81 -13.74 -0.97
C LEU A 55 17.22 -13.01 -2.20
N THR A 56 17.72 -11.82 -2.53
CA THR A 56 17.24 -10.99 -3.65
C THR A 56 18.31 -10.00 -4.07
N GLU A 57 18.25 -9.50 -5.31
CA GLU A 57 18.99 -8.32 -5.77
C GLU A 57 18.25 -7.03 -5.39
N VAL A 58 18.99 -5.91 -5.29
CA VAL A 58 18.43 -4.58 -5.03
C VAL A 58 18.28 -3.81 -6.34
N ASP A 59 17.07 -3.33 -6.61
CA ASP A 59 16.81 -2.37 -7.68
C ASP A 59 16.23 -1.07 -7.09
N LEU A 60 16.81 0.06 -7.46
CA LEU A 60 16.40 1.41 -7.03
C LEU A 60 14.95 1.74 -7.44
N VAL A 61 14.44 1.10 -8.50
CA VAL A 61 13.06 1.34 -8.99
C VAL A 61 11.99 0.77 -8.04
N VAL A 62 12.37 -0.16 -7.15
CA VAL A 62 11.46 -0.83 -6.20
C VAL A 62 10.90 0.12 -5.13
N GLY A 63 11.58 1.24 -4.84
CA GLY A 63 11.09 2.21 -3.85
C GLY A 63 9.75 2.83 -4.25
N ALA A 64 9.62 3.25 -5.52
CA ALA A 64 8.40 3.89 -6.02
C ALA A 64 7.24 2.88 -6.15
N SER A 65 7.48 1.70 -6.72
CA SER A 65 6.45 0.66 -6.83
C SER A 65 6.06 0.09 -5.46
N GLY A 66 7.00 0.03 -4.51
CA GLY A 66 6.74 -0.28 -3.11
C GLY A 66 5.75 0.70 -2.47
N SER A 67 5.87 2.01 -2.74
CA SER A 67 4.88 2.99 -2.29
C SER A 67 3.50 2.76 -2.93
N ILE A 68 3.42 2.39 -4.20
CA ILE A 68 2.15 2.04 -4.87
C ILE A 68 1.52 0.80 -4.24
N MET A 69 2.32 -0.24 -3.98
CA MET A 69 1.87 -1.42 -3.25
C MET A 69 1.41 -1.06 -1.83
N GLY A 70 2.06 -0.09 -1.20
CA GLY A 70 1.57 0.57 0.01
C GLY A 70 0.16 1.10 -0.14
N LEU A 71 -0.14 1.87 -1.19
CA LEU A 71 -1.49 2.39 -1.44
C LEU A 71 -2.52 1.28 -1.74
N VAL A 72 -2.10 0.16 -2.35
CA VAL A 72 -2.94 -1.04 -2.50
C VAL A 72 -3.28 -1.61 -1.12
N GLY A 73 -2.28 -1.79 -0.25
CA GLY A 73 -2.46 -2.22 1.14
C GLY A 73 -3.34 -1.26 1.95
N SER A 74 -3.16 0.04 1.79
CA SER A 74 -4.00 1.07 2.41
C SER A 74 -5.45 0.98 1.98
N THR A 75 -5.69 0.79 0.68
CA THR A 75 -7.03 0.61 0.13
C THR A 75 -7.66 -0.66 0.68
N ALA A 76 -6.92 -1.76 0.77
CA ALA A 76 -7.38 -2.99 1.42
C ALA A 76 -7.77 -2.74 2.90
N ALA A 77 -6.96 -2.00 3.66
CA ALA A 77 -7.26 -1.65 5.05
C ALA A 77 -8.54 -0.80 5.17
N ILE A 78 -8.71 0.22 4.33
CA ILE A 78 -9.90 1.09 4.30
C ILE A 78 -11.16 0.29 3.98
N LEU A 79 -11.10 -0.59 2.96
CA LEU A 79 -12.22 -1.42 2.54
C LEU A 79 -12.58 -2.46 3.60
N LEU A 80 -11.56 -3.11 4.19
CA LEU A 80 -11.75 -4.05 5.29
C LEU A 80 -12.40 -3.35 6.49
N TRP A 81 -11.93 -2.16 6.85
CA TRP A 81 -12.52 -1.36 7.90
C TRP A 81 -14.00 -1.02 7.64
N ALA A 82 -14.31 -0.58 6.42
CA ALA A 82 -15.67 -0.26 6.02
C ALA A 82 -16.58 -1.50 6.00
N TRP A 83 -16.05 -2.67 5.65
CA TRP A 83 -16.80 -3.92 5.73
C TRP A 83 -17.05 -4.33 7.17
N LEU A 84 -16.00 -4.44 8.00
CA LEU A 84 -16.10 -4.99 9.35
C LEU A 84 -16.81 -4.06 10.34
N ARG A 85 -16.55 -2.74 10.27
CA ARG A 85 -17.12 -1.77 11.22
C ARG A 85 -18.43 -1.15 10.76
N ARG A 86 -18.66 -1.05 9.45
CA ARG A 86 -19.84 -0.38 8.87
C ARG A 86 -20.77 -1.33 8.10
N GLY A 87 -20.45 -2.63 8.02
CA GLY A 87 -21.29 -3.61 7.33
C GLY A 87 -21.40 -3.39 5.82
N SER A 88 -20.46 -2.69 5.19
CA SER A 88 -20.56 -2.34 3.76
C SER A 88 -20.32 -3.55 2.85
N GLY A 89 -21.40 -4.08 2.27
CA GLY A 89 -21.31 -5.16 1.27
C GLY A 89 -20.63 -4.74 -0.03
N LEU A 90 -20.67 -3.46 -0.39
CA LEU A 90 -19.91 -2.92 -1.52
C LEU A 90 -18.39 -2.97 -1.24
N ALA A 91 -17.98 -2.59 -0.02
CA ALA A 91 -16.57 -2.63 0.38
C ALA A 91 -16.04 -4.07 0.37
N GLN A 92 -16.84 -5.03 0.82
CA GLN A 92 -16.49 -6.46 0.73
C GLN A 92 -16.25 -6.91 -0.72
N LYS A 93 -17.11 -6.51 -1.66
CA LYS A 93 -16.93 -6.85 -3.09
C LYS A 93 -15.67 -6.20 -3.67
N GLN A 94 -15.42 -4.94 -3.35
CA GLN A 94 -14.20 -4.23 -3.78
C GLN A 94 -12.94 -4.85 -3.18
N LEU A 95 -12.98 -5.30 -1.92
CA LEU A 95 -11.86 -5.96 -1.26
C LEU A 95 -11.49 -7.28 -1.97
N ARG A 96 -12.46 -8.03 -2.48
CA ARG A 96 -12.20 -9.23 -3.29
C ARG A 96 -11.47 -8.90 -4.59
N TRP A 97 -11.81 -7.79 -5.24
CA TRP A 97 -11.10 -7.31 -6.43
C TRP A 97 -9.67 -6.89 -6.11
N VAL A 98 -9.47 -6.15 -5.01
CA VAL A 98 -8.12 -5.81 -4.53
C VAL A 98 -7.32 -7.07 -4.22
N GLY A 99 -7.91 -8.06 -3.56
CA GLY A 99 -7.26 -9.35 -3.31
C GLY A 99 -6.85 -10.07 -4.59
N LEU A 100 -7.70 -10.07 -5.62
CA LEU A 100 -7.36 -10.63 -6.92
C LEU A 100 -6.17 -9.90 -7.57
N LEU A 101 -6.16 -8.56 -7.53
CA LEU A 101 -5.05 -7.77 -8.05
C LEU A 101 -3.74 -8.09 -7.33
N VAL A 102 -3.77 -8.24 -6.01
CA VAL A 102 -2.59 -8.63 -5.21
C VAL A 102 -2.08 -10.02 -5.58
N VAL A 103 -2.97 -10.99 -5.79
CA VAL A 103 -2.59 -12.34 -6.23
C VAL A 103 -1.96 -12.30 -7.62
N LEU A 104 -2.55 -11.57 -8.56
CA LEU A 104 -2.01 -11.42 -9.92
C LEU A 104 -0.64 -10.73 -9.91
N GLN A 105 -0.49 -9.65 -9.12
CA GLN A 105 0.79 -8.97 -8.94
C GLN A 105 1.84 -9.90 -8.35
N THR A 106 1.49 -10.66 -7.31
CA THR A 106 2.40 -11.62 -6.66
C THR A 106 2.85 -12.71 -7.64
N ALA A 107 1.93 -13.25 -8.45
CA ALA A 107 2.26 -14.23 -9.46
C ALA A 107 3.22 -13.64 -10.52
N PHE A 108 3.00 -12.39 -10.93
CA PHE A 108 3.88 -11.69 -11.85
C PHE A 108 5.28 -11.47 -11.25
N ASP A 109 5.36 -10.99 -10.01
CA ASP A 109 6.62 -10.77 -9.29
C ASP A 109 7.43 -12.07 -9.17
N LEU A 110 6.79 -13.18 -8.80
CA LEU A 110 7.46 -14.48 -8.70
C LEU A 110 7.89 -15.06 -10.04
N SER A 111 7.22 -14.68 -11.14
CA SER A 111 7.56 -15.12 -12.50
C SER A 111 8.64 -14.27 -13.17
N THR A 112 8.98 -13.11 -12.60
CA THR A 112 9.88 -12.13 -13.21
C THR A 112 11.11 -11.93 -12.32
N PRO A 113 12.29 -12.47 -12.69
CA PRO A 113 13.50 -12.43 -11.84
C PRO A 113 13.97 -11.01 -11.45
N GLU A 114 13.59 -10.02 -12.24
CA GLU A 114 13.98 -8.62 -12.10
C GLU A 114 13.08 -7.85 -11.11
N VAL A 115 11.95 -8.43 -10.67
CA VAL A 115 10.97 -7.77 -9.80
C VAL A 115 11.07 -8.33 -8.39
N SER A 116 11.42 -7.49 -7.42
CA SER A 116 11.54 -7.95 -6.04
C SER A 116 10.17 -8.04 -5.36
N PHE A 117 9.63 -9.26 -5.34
CA PHE A 117 8.49 -9.65 -4.51
C PHE A 117 8.64 -9.13 -3.06
N ALA A 118 9.85 -9.19 -2.49
CA ALA A 118 10.10 -8.74 -1.12
C ALA A 118 9.79 -7.25 -0.92
N GLY A 119 10.19 -6.40 -1.87
CA GLY A 119 9.87 -4.97 -1.81
C GLY A 119 8.37 -4.72 -1.94
N HIS A 120 7.72 -5.31 -2.94
CA HIS A 120 6.27 -5.15 -3.14
C HIS A 120 5.44 -5.67 -1.96
N ALA A 121 5.79 -6.83 -1.41
CA ALA A 121 5.16 -7.38 -0.22
C ALA A 121 5.38 -6.47 1.00
N GLY A 122 6.61 -5.97 1.18
CA GLY A 122 6.94 -5.02 2.25
C GLY A 122 6.12 -3.73 2.16
N GLY A 123 6.00 -3.16 0.96
CA GLY A 123 5.15 -2.01 0.69
C GLY A 123 3.69 -2.27 1.04
N LEU A 124 3.12 -3.36 0.53
CA LEU A 124 1.72 -3.75 0.79
C LEU A 124 1.42 -3.89 2.28
N VAL A 125 2.27 -4.64 3.00
CA VAL A 125 2.11 -4.86 4.43
C VAL A 125 2.25 -3.54 5.21
N ALA A 126 3.27 -2.74 4.88
CA ALA A 126 3.49 -1.44 5.50
C ALA A 126 2.27 -0.51 5.33
N GLY A 127 1.76 -0.35 4.10
CA GLY A 127 0.63 0.51 3.82
C GLY A 127 -0.65 0.04 4.53
N PHE A 128 -0.90 -1.27 4.56
CA PHE A 128 -2.02 -1.85 5.30
C PHE A 128 -1.95 -1.53 6.80
N LEU A 129 -0.79 -1.76 7.43
CA LEU A 129 -0.61 -1.56 8.86
C LEU A 129 -0.65 -0.09 9.26
N LEU A 130 0.05 0.79 8.52
CA LEU A 130 0.05 2.23 8.76
C LEU A 130 -1.37 2.80 8.65
N THR A 131 -2.11 2.40 7.62
CA THR A 131 -3.48 2.87 7.40
C THR A 131 -4.41 2.36 8.50
N THR A 132 -4.30 1.09 8.89
CA THR A 132 -5.09 0.53 9.98
C THR A 132 -4.86 1.29 11.29
N LEU A 133 -3.60 1.57 11.63
CA LEU A 133 -3.25 2.37 12.81
C LEU A 133 -3.86 3.77 12.77
N LEU A 134 -3.78 4.44 11.62
CA LEU A 134 -4.34 5.78 11.44
C LEU A 134 -5.87 5.79 11.54
N LEU A 135 -6.56 4.76 11.05
CA LEU A 135 -8.01 4.62 11.17
C LEU A 135 -8.44 4.43 12.63
N PHE A 136 -7.73 3.60 13.39
CA PHE A 136 -7.95 3.46 14.84
C PHE A 136 -7.74 4.77 15.59
N TRP A 137 -6.65 5.49 15.27
CA TRP A 137 -6.36 6.78 15.89
C TRP A 137 -7.45 7.82 15.61
N GLN A 138 -7.96 7.88 14.38
CA GLN A 138 -9.07 8.76 14.00
C GLN A 138 -10.36 8.45 14.76
N GLU A 139 -10.72 7.18 14.90
CA GLU A 139 -11.92 6.76 15.63
C GLU A 139 -11.84 7.16 17.11
N GLY A 140 -10.68 6.95 17.76
CA GLY A 140 -10.43 7.37 19.14
C GLY A 140 -10.50 8.88 19.34
N SER A 141 -9.93 9.68 18.44
CA SER A 141 -9.99 11.15 18.53
C SER A 141 -11.40 11.72 18.32
N GLN A 142 -12.29 11.00 17.62
CA GLN A 142 -13.68 11.43 17.44
C GLN A 142 -14.58 11.06 18.63
N ALA A 143 -14.19 10.08 19.45
CA ALA A 143 -14.92 9.67 20.65
C ALA A 143 -14.70 10.60 21.86
N SER A 144 -13.77 11.57 21.78
CA SER A 144 -13.41 12.49 22.87
C SER A 144 -13.92 13.94 22.71
N PRO A 145 -15.23 14.22 22.64
CA PRO A 145 -15.74 15.55 22.99
C PRO A 145 -16.72 15.49 24.17
N GLN A 146 -16.44 16.30 25.21
CA GLN A 146 -17.23 16.62 26.42
C GLN A 146 -16.85 15.88 27.73
N SER A 147 -15.74 16.28 28.37
CA SER A 147 -15.59 16.11 29.82
C SER A 147 -14.96 17.33 30.52
N GLU A 148 -14.94 18.49 29.87
CA GLU A 148 -14.45 19.73 30.47
C GLU A 148 -15.52 20.82 30.30
N SER A 149 -16.38 20.95 31.31
CA SER A 149 -17.22 22.12 31.59
C SER A 149 -17.30 22.30 33.09
#